data_AF-A0A2H5XDD7-F1
#
_entry.id   AF-A0A2H5XDD7-F1
#
_cell.length_a   1.000
_cell.length_b   1.000
_cell.length_c   1.000
_cell.angle_alpha   90.00
_cell.angle_beta   90.00
_cell.angle_gamma   90.00
#
_symmetry.space_group_name_H-M   'P 1'
#
loop_
_entity.id
_entity.type
_entity.pdbx_description
1 polymer ?
#
loop_
_entity_poly.entity_id
_entity_poly.type
_entity_poly.pdbx_seq_one_letter_code
_entity_poly.pdbx_strand_id
1 'polypeptide(L)'
;MIVRDAAAVAAQPVAEADGVAVRWLIGDTEGAPNFHMRLFELQPGAATPWHQHPWEHEVFVLDGEGVVRSEQGEYPLKAGTVVFVPPNEWHQFRAHPEKPLKFLCLIPARNACLTLLSPTSAATTVQHTTND
;
A
#
# COMPACT_ATOMS: atom_id res chain seq x y z
N MET A 1 17.15 8.72 14.10
CA MET A 1 16.50 9.70 13.21
C MET A 1 17.22 9.66 11.88
N ILE A 2 16.47 9.60 10.77
CA ILE A 2 17.02 9.52 9.42
C ILE A 2 16.51 10.72 8.64
N VAL A 3 17.40 11.40 7.92
CA VAL A 3 17.08 12.53 7.03
C VAL A 3 17.88 12.34 5.75
N ARG A 4 17.19 12.24 4.62
CA ARG A 4 17.80 12.11 3.29
C ARG A 4 16.82 12.54 2.21
N ASP A 5 17.35 12.90 1.05
CA ASP A 5 16.54 13.15 -0.14
C ASP A 5 15.91 11.83 -0.62
N ALA A 6 14.63 11.85 -0.97
CA ALA A 6 13.93 10.70 -1.55
C ALA A 6 14.57 10.26 -2.88
N ALA A 7 15.15 11.19 -3.65
CA ALA A 7 15.85 10.90 -4.89
C ALA A 7 17.12 10.06 -4.70
N ALA A 8 17.71 10.08 -3.49
CA ALA A 8 18.88 9.27 -3.14
C ALA A 8 18.53 7.78 -2.89
N VAL A 9 17.25 7.45 -2.70
CA VAL A 9 16.76 6.07 -2.57
C VAL A 9 16.51 5.51 -3.97
N ALA A 10 17.20 4.43 -4.37
CA ALA A 10 17.07 3.88 -5.70
C ALA A 10 15.62 3.48 -6.06
N ALA A 11 15.19 3.87 -7.27
CA ALA A 11 13.94 3.41 -7.84
C ALA A 11 14.10 1.98 -8.34
N GLN A 12 13.12 1.13 -8.02
CA GLN A 12 13.05 -0.25 -8.45
C GLN A 12 11.86 -0.41 -9.40
N PRO A 13 12.03 -1.04 -10.58
CA PRO A 13 10.90 -1.34 -11.45
C PRO A 13 9.96 -2.34 -10.78
N VAL A 14 8.65 -2.18 -11.01
CA VAL A 14 7.66 -3.18 -10.61
C VAL A 14 7.58 -4.24 -11.71
N ALA A 15 7.99 -5.47 -11.41
CA ALA A 15 8.19 -6.53 -12.41
C ALA A 15 6.96 -6.83 -13.28
N GLU A 16 5.76 -6.66 -12.75
CA GLU A 16 4.48 -6.94 -13.43
C GLU A 16 3.80 -5.66 -13.97
N ALA A 17 4.49 -4.53 -13.98
CA ALA A 17 3.91 -3.25 -14.38
C ALA A 17 4.95 -2.34 -15.06
N ASP A 18 4.99 -2.42 -16.39
CA ASP A 18 5.85 -1.58 -17.23
C ASP A 18 5.59 -0.09 -16.99
N GLY A 19 6.68 0.69 -16.90
CA GLY A 19 6.59 2.13 -16.63
C GLY A 19 6.22 2.50 -15.19
N VAL A 20 6.14 1.52 -14.28
CA VAL A 20 5.93 1.74 -12.84
C VAL A 20 7.21 1.49 -12.07
N ALA A 21 7.61 2.47 -11.27
CA ALA A 21 8.74 2.38 -10.36
C ALA A 21 8.32 2.66 -8.92
N VAL A 22 8.99 2.02 -7.98
CA VAL A 22 8.82 2.21 -6.54
C VAL A 22 10.15 2.51 -5.86
N ARG A 23 10.14 3.46 -4.92
CA ARG A 23 11.23 3.69 -3.97
C ARG A 23 10.74 3.32 -2.58
N TRP A 24 11.42 2.39 -1.92
CA TRP A 24 11.16 2.04 -0.53
C TRP A 24 11.83 3.05 0.39
N LEU A 25 11.12 4.14 0.70
CA LEU A 25 11.71 5.31 1.35
C LEU A 25 12.05 5.06 2.81
N ILE A 26 11.13 4.43 3.56
CA ILE A 26 11.30 4.03 4.95
C ILE A 26 10.64 2.66 5.12
N GLY A 27 11.38 1.65 5.53
CA GLY A 27 10.83 0.31 5.77
C GLY A 27 11.68 -0.53 6.71
N ASP A 28 11.76 -1.83 6.44
CA ASP A 28 12.50 -2.78 7.26
C ASP A 28 13.99 -2.42 7.38
N THR A 29 14.59 -1.92 6.31
CA THR A 29 16.01 -1.50 6.29
C THR A 29 16.30 -0.35 7.27
N GLU A 30 15.35 0.54 7.50
CA GLU A 30 15.46 1.64 8.46
C GLU A 30 14.96 1.27 9.86
N GLY A 31 14.40 0.07 10.04
CA GLY A 31 13.82 -0.39 11.30
C GLY A 31 12.44 0.21 11.62
N ALA A 32 11.65 0.56 10.60
CA ALA A 32 10.29 1.07 10.81
C ALA A 32 9.36 -0.03 11.36
N PRO A 33 8.79 0.11 12.58
CA PRO A 33 8.15 -1.01 13.26
C PRO A 33 6.71 -1.29 12.81
N ASN A 34 6.00 -0.28 12.30
CA ASN A 34 4.54 -0.35 12.14
C ASN A 34 4.08 -0.24 10.68
N PHE A 35 4.68 0.64 9.89
CA PHE A 35 4.30 0.88 8.50
C PHE A 35 5.53 1.21 7.66
N HIS A 36 5.43 0.93 6.36
CA HIS A 36 6.44 1.28 5.36
C HIS A 36 5.94 2.46 4.54
N MET A 37 6.84 3.40 4.23
CA MET A 37 6.57 4.51 3.33
C MET A 37 7.25 4.25 1.98
N ARG A 38 6.47 4.29 0.92
CA ARG A 38 6.92 4.08 -0.45
C ARG A 38 6.55 5.27 -1.32
N LEU A 39 7.35 5.53 -2.34
CA LEU A 39 7.07 6.51 -3.37
C LEU A 39 6.92 5.78 -4.71
N PHE A 40 5.74 5.89 -5.31
CA PHE A 40 5.47 5.37 -6.64
C PHE A 40 5.61 6.47 -7.68
N GLU A 41 6.20 6.11 -8.81
CA GLU A 41 6.38 6.96 -9.99
C GLU A 41 5.90 6.17 -11.21
N LEU A 42 4.81 6.62 -11.83
CA LEU A 42 4.20 6.02 -13.00
C LEU A 42 4.44 6.93 -14.20
N GLN A 43 4.99 6.36 -15.28
CA GLN A 43 5.08 7.03 -16.58
C GLN A 43 3.69 7.25 -17.20
N PRO A 44 3.54 8.19 -18.15
CA PRO A 44 2.29 8.34 -18.90
C PRO A 44 1.74 7.01 -19.43
N GLY A 45 0.46 6.75 -19.17
CA GLY A 45 -0.23 5.52 -19.56
C GLY A 45 0.13 4.26 -18.74
N ALA A 46 1.11 4.31 -17.84
CA ALA A 46 1.46 3.18 -16.98
C ALA A 46 0.39 2.93 -15.89
N ALA A 47 0.32 1.69 -15.42
CA ALA A 47 -0.64 1.27 -14.41
C ALA A 47 -0.03 0.22 -13.49
N THR A 48 -0.37 0.27 -12.20
CA THR A 48 -0.07 -0.84 -11.28
C THR A 48 -0.87 -2.09 -11.65
N PRO A 49 -0.52 -3.29 -11.18
CA PRO A 49 -1.37 -4.46 -11.34
C PRO A 49 -2.76 -4.22 -10.74
N TRP A 50 -3.80 -4.81 -11.33
CA TRP A 50 -5.13 -4.90 -10.72
C TRP A 50 -5.06 -6.01 -9.66
N HIS A 51 -5.16 -5.65 -8.38
CA HIS A 51 -4.97 -6.60 -7.28
C HIS A 51 -5.71 -6.19 -6.01
N GLN A 52 -5.68 -7.09 -5.02
CA GLN A 52 -6.15 -6.87 -3.66
C GLN A 52 -5.26 -7.61 -2.66
N HIS A 53 -5.31 -7.23 -1.39
CA HIS A 53 -4.58 -7.88 -0.30
C HIS A 53 -5.16 -7.52 1.07
N PRO A 54 -4.90 -8.32 2.12
CA PRO A 54 -5.52 -8.17 3.45
C PRO A 54 -4.88 -7.07 4.32
N TRP A 55 -4.43 -5.97 3.72
CA TRP A 55 -3.97 -4.77 4.39
C TRP A 55 -4.38 -3.54 3.58
N GLU A 56 -4.49 -2.41 4.25
CA GLU A 56 -4.88 -1.13 3.68
C GLU A 56 -3.75 -0.47 2.89
N HIS A 57 -4.10 0.51 2.05
CA HIS A 57 -3.18 1.55 1.60
C HIS A 57 -3.67 2.93 2.05
N GLU A 58 -2.74 3.73 2.55
CA GLU A 58 -2.92 5.18 2.70
C GLU A 58 -2.06 5.88 1.65
N VAL A 59 -2.70 6.63 0.75
CA VAL A 59 -2.04 7.24 -0.40
C VAL A 59 -2.24 8.74 -0.41
N PHE A 60 -1.17 9.46 -0.71
CA PHE A 60 -1.18 10.91 -0.95
C PHE A 60 -0.53 11.21 -2.30
N VAL A 61 -1.29 11.78 -3.22
CA VAL A 61 -0.80 12.13 -4.55
C VAL A 61 0.04 13.41 -4.46
N LEU A 62 1.30 13.31 -4.84
CA LEU A 62 2.27 14.41 -4.78
C LEU A 62 2.23 15.27 -6.05
N ASP A 63 2.14 14.63 -7.21
CA ASP A 63 2.23 15.30 -8.51
C ASP A 63 1.58 14.45 -9.61
N GLY A 64 1.25 15.09 -10.73
CA GLY A 64 0.70 14.45 -11.91
C GLY A 64 -0.81 14.24 -11.88
N GLU A 65 -1.30 13.44 -12.83
CA GLU A 65 -2.72 13.17 -13.05
C GLU A 65 -2.96 11.70 -13.38
N GLY A 66 -4.12 11.17 -12.99
CA GLY A 66 -4.46 9.79 -13.24
C GLY A 66 -5.82 9.40 -12.67
N VAL A 67 -6.02 8.10 -12.46
CA VAL A 67 -7.18 7.56 -11.78
C VAL A 67 -6.79 6.45 -10.81
N VAL A 68 -7.55 6.30 -9.73
CA VAL A 68 -7.62 5.03 -8.99
C VAL A 68 -8.88 4.31 -9.41
N ARG A 69 -8.73 3.07 -9.85
CA ARG A 69 -9.82 2.16 -10.19
C ARG A 69 -10.14 1.30 -8.97
N SER A 70 -11.43 1.09 -8.74
CA SER A 70 -12.04 0.16 -7.78
C SER A 70 -13.09 -0.69 -8.49
N GLU A 71 -13.74 -1.59 -7.78
CA GLU A 71 -14.91 -2.31 -8.32
C GLU A 71 -16.11 -1.37 -8.57
N GLN A 72 -16.23 -0.27 -7.81
CA GLN A 72 -17.34 0.67 -7.97
C GLN A 72 -17.10 1.70 -9.09
N GLY A 73 -15.88 1.78 -9.62
CA GLY A 73 -15.54 2.66 -10.74
C GLY A 73 -14.16 3.31 -10.63
N GLU A 74 -13.96 4.37 -11.41
CA GLU A 74 -12.71 5.14 -11.48
C GLU A 74 -12.87 6.52 -10.84
N TYR A 75 -11.90 6.90 -10.03
CA TYR A 75 -11.87 8.19 -9.34
C TYR A 75 -10.63 8.99 -9.77
N PRO A 76 -10.78 10.29 -10.11
CA PRO A 76 -9.67 11.09 -10.61
C PRO A 76 -8.64 11.39 -9.52
N LEU A 77 -7.37 11.35 -9.90
CA LEU A 77 -6.22 11.66 -9.07
C LEU A 77 -5.50 12.90 -9.61
N LYS A 78 -5.11 13.78 -8.70
CA LYS A 78 -4.20 14.91 -8.94
C LYS A 78 -3.45 15.26 -7.65
N ALA A 79 -2.45 16.13 -7.73
CA ALA A 79 -1.73 16.60 -6.55
C ALA A 79 -2.68 17.05 -5.41
N GLY A 80 -2.42 16.56 -4.20
CA GLY A 80 -3.25 16.80 -3.01
C GLY A 80 -4.43 15.85 -2.84
N THR A 81 -4.73 14.97 -3.81
CA THR A 81 -5.72 13.90 -3.61
C THR A 81 -5.21 12.87 -2.60
N VAL A 82 -6.08 12.48 -1.67
CA VAL A 82 -5.87 11.38 -0.73
C VAL A 82 -6.71 10.17 -1.12
N VAL A 83 -6.16 8.97 -0.94
CA VAL A 83 -6.89 7.72 -1.20
C VAL A 83 -6.67 6.79 -0.02
N PHE A 84 -7.77 6.27 0.52
CA PHE A 84 -7.76 5.14 1.43
C PHE A 84 -8.29 3.93 0.69
N VAL A 85 -7.50 2.86 0.64
CA VAL A 85 -7.92 1.58 0.08
C VAL A 85 -8.06 0.61 1.24
N PRO A 86 -9.30 0.19 1.60
CA PRO A 86 -9.51 -0.78 2.67
C PRO A 86 -8.84 -2.13 2.38
N PRO A 87 -8.56 -2.95 3.41
CA PRO A 87 -8.14 -4.33 3.21
C PRO A 87 -9.12 -5.10 2.32
N ASN A 88 -8.59 -5.89 1.39
CA ASN A 88 -9.33 -6.69 0.42
C ASN A 88 -10.19 -5.91 -0.59
N GLU A 89 -10.01 -4.60 -0.72
CA GLU A 89 -10.59 -3.85 -1.83
C GLU A 89 -9.73 -4.06 -3.09
N TRP A 90 -10.35 -4.43 -4.21
CA TRP A 90 -9.62 -4.44 -5.48
C TRP A 90 -9.28 -3.02 -5.92
N HIS A 91 -8.04 -2.81 -6.33
CA HIS A 91 -7.55 -1.50 -6.70
C HIS A 91 -6.48 -1.54 -7.79
N GLN A 92 -6.40 -0.43 -8.56
CA GLN A 92 -5.32 -0.14 -9.50
C GLN A 92 -5.14 1.36 -9.64
N PHE A 93 -3.89 1.82 -9.59
CA PHE A 93 -3.52 3.19 -9.89
C PHE A 93 -3.05 3.26 -11.34
N ARG A 94 -3.60 4.19 -12.12
CA ARG A 94 -3.17 4.45 -13.50
C ARG A 94 -2.81 5.91 -13.67
N ALA A 95 -1.69 6.17 -14.35
CA ALA A 95 -1.36 7.49 -14.83
C ALA A 95 -2.27 7.88 -16.00
N HIS A 96 -2.46 9.19 -16.20
CA HIS A 96 -3.06 9.73 -17.41
C HIS A 96 -2.24 9.30 -18.66
N PRO A 97 -2.85 9.10 -19.85
CA PRO A 97 -2.13 8.67 -21.05
C PRO A 97 -0.94 9.56 -21.44
N GLU A 98 -0.98 10.85 -21.07
CA GLU A 98 0.03 11.86 -21.45
C GLU A 98 0.74 12.51 -20.26
N LYS A 99 0.37 12.19 -19.02
CA LYS A 99 0.97 12.82 -17.83
C LYS A 99 1.41 11.75 -16.84
N PRO A 100 2.57 11.93 -16.17
CA PRO A 100 2.99 11.00 -15.14
C PRO A 100 2.07 11.09 -13.92
N LEU A 101 2.24 10.14 -12.99
CA LEU A 101 1.60 10.18 -11.68
C LEU A 101 2.62 9.81 -10.61
N LYS A 102 2.68 10.59 -9.52
CA LYS A 102 3.58 10.37 -8.40
C LYS A 102 2.85 10.45 -7.07
N PHE A 103 2.99 9.43 -6.23
CA PHE A 103 2.29 9.38 -4.95
C PHE A 103 3.08 8.66 -3.86
N LEU A 104 2.88 9.11 -2.62
CA LEU A 104 3.27 8.34 -1.44
C LEU A 104 2.24 7.25 -1.19
N CYS A 105 2.71 6.09 -0.77
CA CYS A 105 1.87 4.96 -0.39
C CYS A 105 2.42 4.33 0.88
N LEU A 106 1.62 4.38 1.94
CA LEU A 106 1.91 3.78 3.22
C LEU A 106 1.13 2.47 3.34
N ILE A 107 1.81 1.43 3.82
CA ILE A 107 1.22 0.12 4.13
C ILE A 107 1.71 -0.36 5.49
N PRO A 108 0.96 -1.21 6.20
CA PRO A 108 1.46 -1.92 7.36
C PRO A 108 2.75 -2.68 7.07
N ALA A 109 3.68 -2.68 8.03
CA ALA A 109 4.84 -3.56 7.98
C ALA A 109 4.36 -5.02 8.08
N ARG A 110 5.03 -5.95 7.39
CA ARG A 110 4.62 -7.37 7.36
C ARG A 110 4.46 -7.98 8.77
N ASN A 111 5.28 -7.53 9.73
CA ASN A 111 5.22 -7.99 11.12
C ASN A 111 4.00 -7.42 11.88
N ALA A 112 3.52 -6.23 11.52
CA ALA A 112 2.28 -5.66 12.05
C ALA A 112 1.05 -6.40 11.51
N CYS A 113 1.09 -6.84 10.25
CA CYS A 113 0.03 -7.66 9.65
C CYS A 113 -0.12 -9.04 10.35
N LEU A 114 0.99 -9.68 10.75
CA LEU A 114 0.97 -10.98 11.44
C LEU A 114 0.50 -10.90 12.91
N THR A 115 0.79 -9.78 13.59
CA THR A 115 0.40 -9.60 14.99
C THR A 115 -1.10 -9.32 15.14
N LEU A 116 -1.73 -8.67 14.16
CA LEU A 116 -3.18 -8.43 14.17
C LEU A 116 -4.02 -9.61 13.66
N LEU A 117 -3.42 -10.56 12.92
CA LEU A 117 -4.09 -11.76 12.42
C LEU A 117 -3.91 -13.00 13.33
N SER A 118 -3.22 -12.85 14.46
CA SER A 118 -3.14 -13.92 15.45
C SER A 118 -4.46 -13.95 16.25
N PRO A 119 -5.29 -15.01 16.17
CA PRO A 119 -6.43 -15.11 17.06
C PRO A 119 -5.90 -15.24 18.48
N THR A 120 -6.33 -14.36 19.38
CA THR A 120 -6.11 -14.54 20.81
C THR A 120 -6.78 -15.84 21.22
N SER A 121 -5.98 -16.90 21.37
CA SER A 121 -6.39 -18.15 21.97
C SER A 121 -6.72 -17.91 23.45
N ALA A 122 -8.01 -18.00 23.81
CA ALA A 122 -8.48 -18.61 25.06
C ALA A 122 -10.02 -18.62 25.10
N ALA A 123 -10.64 -19.64 24.51
CA ALA A 123 -11.91 -20.13 25.03
C ALA A 123 -11.57 -21.30 25.97
N THR A 124 -11.44 -21.01 27.27
CA THR A 124 -11.39 -22.04 28.30
C THR A 124 -12.77 -22.68 28.39
N THR A 125 -12.96 -23.83 27.75
CA THR A 125 -14.11 -24.70 28.04
C THR A 125 -13.87 -25.32 29.42
N VAL A 126 -14.65 -24.88 30.40
CA VAL A 126 -14.80 -25.53 31.70
C VAL A 126 -15.29 -26.96 31.46
N GLN A 127 -14.49 -27.95 31.83
CA GLN A 127 -14.97 -29.32 31.95
C GLN A 127 -15.96 -29.37 33.11
N HIS A 128 -17.24 -29.56 32.80
CA HIS A 128 -18.24 -29.92 33.79
C HIS A 128 -18.12 -31.42 34.02
N THR A 129 -17.61 -31.82 35.19
CA THR A 129 -17.72 -33.18 35.70
C THR A 129 -19.18 -33.42 36.08
N THR A 130 -19.88 -34.29 35.36
CA THR A 130 -21.11 -34.90 35.86
C THR A 130 -20.74 -36.23 36.52
N ASN A 131 -20.94 -36.31 37.84
CA ASN A 131 -21.22 -37.58 38.49
C ASN A 131 -22.65 -37.98 38.11
N ASP A 132 -22.79 -39.15 37.50
CA ASP A 132 -23.78 -40.20 37.83
C ASP A 132 -23.49 -41.45 37.00
#